data_AF-A0A934XRL1-F1
#
_entry.id   AF-A0A934XRL1-F1
#
_cell.length_a   1.000
_cell.length_b   1.000
_cell.length_c   1.000
_cell.angle_alpha   90.00
_cell.angle_beta   90.00
_cell.angle_gamma   90.00
#
_symmetry.space_group_name_H-M   'P 1'
#
loop_
_entity.id
_entity.type
_entity.pdbx_description
1 polymer ?
#
loop_
_entity_poly.entity_id
_entity_poly.type
_entity_poly.pdbx_seq_one_letter_code
_entity_poly.pdbx_strand_id
1 'polypeptide(L)'
;MGSAGPAARRARLDHRGVWSRSPDSAARLAQQVGAAAWTDPARLAEAQLVLLTVPDGAIAACCQAVAQAGGWRSGQGVVHCSGAVEVSALAPAQVAGAVIGGFHPLQAFATVEAAGGAARQFLRPGRRRPAV
;
A
#
# COMPACT_ATOMS: atom_id res chain seq x y z
N MET A 1 -20.18 25.80 26.05
CA MET A 1 -20.58 25.15 24.78
C MET A 1 -19.50 25.44 23.74
N GLY A 2 -18.95 24.40 23.12
CA GLY A 2 -17.88 24.51 22.12
C GLY A 2 -17.10 23.20 22.01
N SER A 3 -17.70 22.19 21.39
CA SER A 3 -17.01 20.92 21.08
C SER A 3 -16.06 21.15 19.91
N ALA A 4 -14.75 21.09 20.17
CA ALA A 4 -13.76 20.94 19.12
C ALA A 4 -13.98 19.59 18.44
N GLY A 5 -14.40 19.61 17.17
CA GLY A 5 -14.53 18.40 16.35
C GLY A 5 -13.18 17.66 16.24
N PRO A 6 -13.17 16.33 16.09
CA PRO A 6 -11.94 15.57 16.02
C PRO A 6 -11.13 16.02 14.80
N ALA A 7 -10.01 16.69 15.05
CA ALA A 7 -8.99 16.92 14.04
C ALA A 7 -8.53 15.53 13.57
N ALA A 8 -8.81 15.19 12.31
CA ALA A 8 -8.36 13.95 11.69
C ALA A 8 -6.83 13.87 11.81
N ARG A 9 -6.36 13.10 12.79
CA ARG A 9 -4.94 12.83 12.98
C ARG A 9 -4.52 12.02 11.77
N ARG A 10 -3.76 12.61 10.84
CA ARG A 10 -3.12 11.85 9.77
C ARG A 10 -2.30 10.75 10.45
N ALA A 11 -2.71 9.49 10.28
CA ALA A 11 -1.92 8.37 10.73
C ALA A 11 -0.57 8.47 10.01
N ARG A 12 0.52 8.62 10.77
CA ARG A 12 1.86 8.43 10.20
C ARG A 12 1.99 6.93 9.99
N LEU A 13 1.82 6.50 8.74
CA LEU A 13 2.23 5.15 8.36
C LEU A 13 3.75 5.14 8.34
N ASP A 14 4.35 4.25 9.13
CA ASP A 14 5.78 3.97 9.05
C ASP A 14 6.00 3.05 7.84
N HIS A 15 6.49 3.61 6.74
CA HIS A 15 6.77 2.86 5.52
C HIS A 15 8.08 2.07 5.69
N ARG A 16 7.96 0.84 6.20
CA ARG A 16 9.10 -0.04 6.54
C ARG A 16 9.96 -0.42 5.32
N GLY A 17 9.34 -0.68 4.17
CA GLY A 17 10.07 -1.10 2.97
C GLY A 17 9.20 -1.31 1.74
N VAL A 18 9.86 -1.44 0.59
CA VAL A 18 9.29 -1.70 -0.74
C VAL A 18 10.03 -2.86 -1.38
N TRP A 19 9.29 -3.83 -1.91
CA TRP A 19 9.84 -4.93 -2.70
C TRP A 19 9.23 -4.93 -4.10
N SER A 20 10.01 -5.37 -5.09
CA SER A 20 9.58 -5.64 -6.46
C SER A 20 10.48 -6.68 -7.10
N ARG A 21 9.94 -7.43 -8.08
CA ARG A 21 10.73 -8.31 -8.95
C ARG A 21 11.82 -7.56 -9.74
N SER A 22 11.64 -6.25 -9.94
CA SER A 22 12.64 -5.35 -10.53
C SER A 22 13.29 -4.52 -9.41
N PRO A 23 14.59 -4.73 -9.12
CA PRO A 23 15.32 -3.95 -8.11
C PRO A 23 15.24 -2.44 -8.35
N ASP A 24 15.36 -2.00 -9.61
CA ASP A 24 15.25 -0.60 -9.98
C ASP A 24 13.87 -0.01 -9.67
N SER A 25 12.82 -0.79 -9.85
CA SER A 25 11.46 -0.36 -9.51
C SER A 25 11.25 -0.26 -8.00
N ALA A 26 11.78 -1.20 -7.23
CA ALA A 26 11.77 -1.13 -5.77
C ALA A 26 12.54 0.11 -5.27
N ALA A 27 13.75 0.34 -5.79
CA ALA A 27 14.58 1.48 -5.43
C ALA A 27 13.91 2.82 -5.72
N ARG A 28 13.34 2.99 -6.92
CA ARG A 28 12.64 4.23 -7.29
C ARG A 28 11.46 4.53 -6.37
N LEU A 29 10.61 3.54 -6.09
CA LEU A 29 9.45 3.75 -5.23
C LEU A 29 9.87 3.96 -3.77
N ALA A 30 10.84 3.20 -3.27
CA ALA A 30 11.39 3.36 -1.93
C ALA A 30 11.92 4.79 -1.69
N GLN A 31 12.64 5.35 -2.68
CA GLN A 31 13.11 6.73 -2.64
C GLN A 31 11.95 7.74 -2.59
N GLN A 32 10.88 7.52 -3.35
CA GLN A 32 9.73 8.43 -3.40
C GLN A 32 8.93 8.46 -2.09
N VAL A 33 8.84 7.32 -1.40
CA VAL A 33 8.04 7.18 -0.17
C VAL A 33 8.87 7.24 1.12
N GLY A 34 10.19 7.37 1.00
CA GLY A 34 11.10 7.41 2.16
C GLY A 34 11.20 6.08 2.91
N ALA A 35 11.24 4.96 2.18
CA ALA A 35 11.33 3.60 2.72
C ALA A 35 12.63 2.88 2.30
N ALA A 36 12.89 1.70 2.85
CA ALA A 36 13.97 0.83 2.40
C ALA A 36 13.57 0.05 1.15
N ALA A 37 14.47 -0.08 0.16
CA ALA A 37 14.30 -1.03 -0.93
C ALA A 37 14.73 -2.43 -0.44
N TRP A 38 13.81 -3.39 -0.46
CA TRP A 38 14.08 -4.77 -0.09
C TRP A 38 14.32 -5.62 -1.33
N THR A 39 15.35 -6.45 -1.26
CA THR A 39 15.68 -7.44 -2.30
C THR A 39 15.03 -8.79 -2.00
N ASP A 40 14.86 -9.10 -0.72
CA ASP A 40 14.24 -10.33 -0.24
C ASP A 40 12.75 -10.13 0.09
N PRO A 41 11.82 -10.83 -0.60
CA PRO A 41 10.40 -10.76 -0.30
C PRO A 41 10.03 -11.32 1.08
N ALA A 42 10.87 -12.15 1.72
CA ALA A 42 10.61 -12.67 3.08
C ALA A 42 10.45 -11.54 4.11
N ARG A 43 11.11 -10.41 3.87
CA ARG A 43 11.02 -9.20 4.73
C ARG A 43 9.61 -8.62 4.82
N LEU A 44 8.71 -8.93 3.87
CA LEU A 44 7.32 -8.52 3.95
C LEU A 44 6.60 -9.02 5.21
N ALA A 45 7.10 -10.08 5.86
CA ALA A 45 6.58 -10.55 7.14
C ALA A 45 6.80 -9.55 8.29
N GLU A 46 7.78 -8.65 8.18
CA GLU A 46 8.06 -7.58 9.17
C GLU A 46 6.96 -6.50 9.18
N ALA A 47 6.14 -6.43 8.13
CA ALA A 47 5.10 -5.43 8.00
C ALA A 47 3.82 -5.81 8.77
N GLN A 48 3.07 -4.79 9.21
CA GLN A 48 1.73 -4.96 9.77
C GLN A 48 0.66 -5.01 8.66
N LEU A 49 0.91 -4.27 7.58
CA LEU A 49 0.05 -4.18 6.41
C LEU A 49 0.92 -4.18 5.16
N VAL A 50 0.55 -4.98 4.17
CA VAL A 50 1.17 -4.99 2.84
C VAL A 50 0.13 -4.62 1.80
N LEU A 51 0.48 -3.66 0.95
CA LEU A 51 -0.31 -3.25 -0.21
C LEU A 51 0.33 -3.83 -1.48
N LEU A 52 -0.39 -4.70 -2.17
CA LEU A 52 -0.03 -5.20 -3.50
C LEU A 52 -0.52 -4.22 -4.56
N THR A 53 0.35 -3.28 -4.92
CA THR A 53 0.13 -2.27 -5.96
C THR A 53 0.72 -2.72 -7.30
N VAL A 54 0.43 -3.95 -7.71
CA VAL A 54 0.86 -4.54 -8.98
C VAL A 54 -0.31 -4.53 -9.98
N PRO A 55 -0.07 -4.66 -11.30
CA PRO A 55 -1.14 -4.83 -12.27
C PRO A 55 -2.04 -6.03 -11.93
N ASP A 56 -3.33 -5.94 -12.27
CA ASP A 56 -4.36 -6.93 -11.94
C ASP A 56 -3.96 -8.37 -12.24
N GLY A 57 -3.49 -8.62 -13.47
CA GLY A 57 -3.03 -9.96 -13.90
C GLY A 57 -1.80 -10.48 -13.16
N ALA A 58 -1.12 -9.65 -12.36
CA ALA A 58 0.05 -10.01 -11.57
C ALA A 58 -0.26 -10.20 -10.07
N ILE A 59 -1.47 -9.90 -9.59
CA ILE A 59 -1.81 -9.95 -8.16
C ILE A 59 -1.60 -11.36 -7.58
N ALA A 60 -2.23 -12.37 -8.18
CA ALA A 60 -2.14 -13.75 -7.71
C ALA A 60 -0.70 -14.28 -7.75
N ALA A 61 0.01 -14.05 -8.86
CA ALA A 61 1.40 -14.48 -9.03
C ALA A 61 2.35 -13.78 -8.03
N CYS A 62 2.13 -12.49 -7.77
CA CYS A 62 2.90 -11.75 -6.77
C CYS A 62 2.65 -12.28 -5.37
N CYS A 63 1.38 -12.49 -4.99
CA CYS A 63 1.02 -13.05 -3.69
C CYS A 63 1.64 -14.44 -3.46
N GLN A 64 1.64 -15.27 -4.50
CA GLN A 64 2.25 -16.59 -4.47
C GLN A 64 3.78 -16.53 -4.32
N ALA A 65 4.45 -15.64 -5.05
CA ALA A 65 5.90 -15.49 -4.96
C ALA A 65 6.36 -15.08 -3.56
N VAL A 66 5.63 -14.16 -2.92
CA VAL A 66 5.91 -13.77 -1.54
C VAL A 66 5.64 -14.92 -0.55
N ALA A 67 4.58 -15.71 -0.78
CA ALA A 67 4.29 -16.88 0.05
C ALA A 67 5.42 -17.93 -0.03
N GLN A 68 5.94 -18.19 -1.23
CA GLN A 68 7.06 -19.12 -1.44
C GLN A 68 8.35 -18.69 -0.75
N ALA A 69 8.54 -17.37 -0.57
CA ALA A 69 9.66 -16.83 0.18
C ALA A 69 9.42 -16.74 1.69
N GLY A 70 8.25 -17.15 2.19
CA GLY A 70 7.91 -17.02 3.61
C GLY A 70 7.60 -15.59 4.05
N GLY A 71 7.25 -14.70 3.12
CA GLY A 71 7.01 -13.28 3.40
C GLY A 71 5.64 -12.95 4.01
N TRP A 72 4.84 -13.96 4.37
CA TRP A 72 3.54 -13.79 5.02
C TRP A 72 3.56 -14.32 6.44
N ARG A 73 2.92 -13.60 7.35
CA ARG A 73 2.73 -14.04 8.74
C ARG A 73 1.28 -13.93 9.20
N SER A 74 0.96 -14.72 10.22
CA SER A 74 -0.34 -14.64 10.89
C SER A 74 -0.61 -13.24 11.46
N GLY A 75 -1.84 -12.76 11.30
CA GLY A 75 -2.31 -11.46 11.79
C GLY A 75 -1.80 -10.24 11.01
N GLN A 76 -1.08 -10.45 9.90
CA GLN A 76 -0.72 -9.39 8.95
C GLN A 76 -1.92 -9.02 8.07
N GLY A 77 -2.11 -7.73 7.78
CA GLY A 77 -3.04 -7.30 6.73
C GLY A 77 -2.40 -7.40 5.34
N VAL A 78 -3.09 -8.00 4.38
CA VAL A 78 -2.63 -8.07 2.98
C VAL A 78 -3.75 -7.60 2.06
N VAL A 79 -3.49 -6.57 1.27
CA VAL A 79 -4.52 -5.91 0.47
C VAL A 79 -4.04 -5.67 -0.95
N HIS A 80 -4.87 -5.92 -1.95
CA HIS A 80 -4.62 -5.44 -3.32
C HIS A 80 -5.43 -4.18 -3.64
N CYS A 81 -5.01 -3.44 -4.66
CA CYS A 81 -5.65 -2.19 -5.05
C CYS A 81 -6.54 -2.26 -6.31
N SER A 82 -6.69 -3.44 -6.92
CA SER A 82 -7.64 -3.64 -8.02
C SER A 82 -9.09 -3.55 -7.54
N GLY A 83 -9.95 -2.92 -8.34
CA GLY A 83 -11.41 -2.93 -8.17
C GLY A 83 -12.12 -4.03 -8.97
N ALA A 84 -11.38 -4.83 -9.75
CA ALA A 84 -11.94 -5.87 -10.62
C ALA A 84 -11.49 -7.30 -10.22
N VAL A 85 -10.38 -7.42 -9.50
CA VAL A 85 -9.84 -8.71 -9.06
C VAL A 85 -10.44 -9.09 -7.72
N GLU A 86 -10.90 -10.34 -7.61
CA GLU A 86 -11.44 -10.90 -6.38
C GLU A 86 -10.35 -11.03 -5.30
N VAL A 87 -10.76 -10.82 -4.04
CA VAL A 87 -9.86 -10.91 -2.87
C VAL A 87 -9.27 -12.32 -2.72
N SER A 88 -9.94 -13.35 -3.26
CA SER A 88 -9.44 -14.73 -3.29
C SER A 88 -8.11 -14.90 -4.04
N ALA A 89 -7.70 -13.94 -4.88
CA ALA A 89 -6.36 -13.89 -5.46
C ALA A 89 -5.24 -13.82 -4.39
N LEU A 90 -5.58 -13.45 -3.15
CA LEU A 90 -4.69 -13.40 -1.99
C LEU A 90 -4.71 -14.67 -1.13
N ALA A 91 -5.33 -15.76 -1.60
CA ALA A 91 -5.40 -17.03 -0.89
C ALA A 91 -4.04 -17.52 -0.31
N PRO A 92 -2.88 -17.37 -1.00
CA PRO A 92 -1.60 -17.77 -0.43
C PRO A 92 -1.24 -17.04 0.88
N ALA A 93 -1.61 -15.76 1.01
CA ALA A 93 -1.42 -15.02 2.25
C ALA A 93 -2.41 -15.47 3.34
N GLN A 94 -3.66 -15.76 2.94
CA GLN A 94 -4.68 -16.27 3.86
C GLN A 94 -4.29 -17.62 4.48
N VAL A 95 -3.69 -18.53 3.68
CA VAL A 95 -3.16 -19.82 4.17
C VAL A 95 -2.09 -19.62 5.24
N ALA A 96 -1.29 -18.55 5.16
CA ALA A 96 -0.30 -18.18 6.19
C ALA A 96 -0.92 -17.47 7.41
N GLY A 97 -2.24 -17.33 7.47
CA GLY A 97 -2.97 -16.69 8.58
C GLY A 97 -3.10 -15.17 8.47
N ALA A 98 -2.81 -14.59 7.29
CA ALA A 98 -3.02 -13.16 7.07
C ALA A 98 -4.51 -12.81 6.89
N VAL A 99 -4.86 -11.58 7.25
CA VAL A 99 -6.18 -10.99 6.99
C VAL A 99 -6.14 -10.33 5.61
N ILE A 100 -6.91 -10.86 4.65
CA ILE A 100 -6.89 -10.41 3.26
C ILE A 100 -8.02 -9.41 2.95
N GLY A 101 -7.80 -8.51 1.99
CA GLY A 101 -8.82 -7.56 1.56
C GLY A 101 -8.54 -6.91 0.21
N GLY A 102 -9.53 -6.17 -0.30
CA GLY A 102 -9.40 -5.27 -1.44
C GLY A 102 -9.53 -3.83 -0.95
N PHE A 103 -8.68 -2.94 -1.47
CA PHE A 103 -8.83 -1.50 -1.30
C PHE A 103 -9.07 -0.88 -2.67
N HIS A 104 -10.31 -0.43 -2.92
CA HIS A 104 -10.66 0.15 -4.21
C HIS A 104 -10.53 1.68 -4.09
N PRO A 105 -9.39 2.28 -4.48
CA PRO A 105 -9.30 3.73 -4.48
C PRO A 105 -10.37 4.27 -5.43
N LEU A 106 -11.22 5.18 -4.94
CA LEU A 106 -12.25 5.88 -5.73
C LEU A 106 -11.68 6.67 -6.92
N GLN A 107 -10.36 6.71 -7.06
CA GLN A 107 -9.64 7.35 -8.15
C GLN A 107 -8.52 6.43 -8.62
N ALA A 108 -8.67 5.86 -9.81
CA ALA A 108 -7.62 5.11 -10.49
C ALA A 108 -6.60 6.11 -11.08
N PHE A 109 -5.32 5.86 -10.85
CA PHE A 109 -4.22 6.64 -11.43
C PHE A 109 -3.50 5.79 -12.46
N ALA A 110 -3.59 6.17 -13.74
CA ALA A 110 -2.97 5.42 -14.83
C ALA A 110 -1.44 5.57 -14.88
N THR A 111 -0.88 6.60 -14.22
CA THR A 111 0.57 6.85 -14.17
C THR A 111 1.04 7.29 -12.78
N VAL A 112 2.32 7.07 -12.49
CA VAL A 112 2.96 7.53 -11.23
C VAL A 112 2.89 9.06 -11.10
N GLU A 113 2.97 9.78 -12.21
CA GLU A 113 2.81 11.25 -12.22
C GLU A 113 1.38 11.67 -11.93
N ALA A 114 0.38 10.98 -12.50
CA ALA A 114 -1.03 11.22 -12.18
C ALA A 114 -1.33 10.93 -10.70
N ALA A 115 -0.75 9.85 -10.16
CA ALA A 115 -0.86 9.49 -8.75
C ALA A 115 -0.18 10.54 -7.84
N GLY A 116 1.04 10.97 -8.18
CA GLY A 116 1.79 11.97 -7.43
C GLY A 116 1.15 13.36 -7.46
N GLY A 117 0.59 13.76 -8.61
CA GLY A 117 -0.13 15.03 -8.76
C GLY A 117 -1.40 15.10 -7.91
N ALA A 118 -2.19 14.02 -7.91
CA ALA A 118 -3.39 13.94 -7.07
C ALA A 118 -3.05 13.79 -5.58
N ALA A 119 -2.06 12.96 -5.22
CA ALA A 119 -1.60 12.87 -3.85
C ALA A 119 -1.18 14.25 -3.32
N ARG A 120 -0.46 15.06 -4.11
CA ARG A 120 -0.12 16.44 -3.76
C ARG A 120 -1.35 17.34 -3.59
N GLN A 121 -2.38 17.19 -4.41
CA GLN A 121 -3.64 17.94 -4.28
C GLN A 121 -4.36 17.66 -2.95
N PHE A 122 -4.38 16.40 -2.50
CA PHE A 122 -4.96 16.00 -1.21
C PHE A 122 -4.03 16.29 -0.01
N LEU A 123 -2.73 16.44 -0.26
CA LEU A 123 -1.72 16.72 0.76
C LEU A 123 -1.43 18.21 0.96
N ARG A 124 -1.95 19.11 0.10
CA ARG A 124 -1.82 20.56 0.30
C ARG A 124 -2.42 20.96 1.65
N PRO A 125 -1.67 21.69 2.51
CA PRO A 125 -2.27 22.29 3.70
C PRO A 125 -3.41 23.20 3.25
N GLY A 126 -4.61 22.97 3.79
CA GLY A 126 -5.79 23.75 3.43
C GLY A 126 -5.47 25.23 3.58
N ARG A 127 -5.58 25.99 2.48
CA ARG A 127 -5.51 27.44 2.55
C ARG A 127 -6.63 27.89 3.49
N ARG A 128 -6.27 28.40 4.67
CA ARG A 128 -7.23 29.09 5.53
C ARG A 128 -7.79 30.25 4.71
N ARG A 129 -9.10 30.26 4.48
CA ARG A 129 -9.77 31.46 3.98
C ARG A 129 -9.65 32.55 5.06
N PRO A 130 -9.36 33.80 4.70
CA PRO A 130 -9.46 34.89 5.66
C PRO A 130 -10.90 34.97 6.14
N ALA A 131 -11.08 35.08 7.46
CA ALA A 131 -12.39 35.34 8.04
C ALA A 131 -12.80 36.76 7.62
N VAL A 132 -14.04 36.89 7.15
CA VAL A 132 -14.74 38.17 6.95
C VAL A 132 -15.09 38.74 8.31
#